data_AF-A0A017TGT5-F1
#
_entry.id   AF-A0A017TGT5-F1
#
_cell.length_a   1.000
_cell.length_b   1.000
_cell.length_c   1.000
_cell.angle_alpha   90.00
_cell.angle_beta   90.00
_cell.angle_gamma   90.00
#
_symmetry.space_group_name_H-M   'P 1'
#
loop_
_entity.id
_entity.type
_entity.pdbx_description
1 polymer ?
#
loop_
_entity_poly.entity_id
_entity_poly.type
_entity_poly.pdbx_seq_one_letter_code
_entity_poly.pdbx_strand_id
1 'polypeptide(L)'
;MPAARPPSRARPPSFAIAPLLLASALLTAPALAEPSPEELTAARQLFDEGKALEQRKDWAEALKRFRKVAAVRTTPQVRFHIAFCEEHLGHLVEAINGFEQAHEEARRAGPSAAEVERNAPPRARALRKRVAAVTLHVKGTLRTSRIHLDGKPIPPLLFGSEIPVDPGAHTVTAERDRETIFSQDLTLKPRGRATVTIPIDDPELPATPEPTAAVPPPEPEPPPAPLPPPPPPPPPPSRAPAYVTGGIGLAALAGAGVFFGLREAAFSEVRATCTDDIACDPALRDRFEQGKTFTTVSVVLGAAGVAALTTAGILWITLTPATEPTPPPVSLRLAPTPNGALLLGTF
;
A
#
# COMPACT_ATOMS: atom_id res chain seq x y z
N MET A 1 43.80 -17.10 68.77
CA MET A 1 43.48 -17.54 67.39
C MET A 1 42.17 -18.34 67.44
N PRO A 2 41.01 -17.76 67.11
CA PRO A 2 39.73 -18.47 67.13
C PRO A 2 39.34 -19.01 65.74
N ALA A 3 38.75 -20.20 65.74
CA ALA A 3 38.41 -21.01 64.58
C ALA A 3 37.10 -20.57 63.88
N ALA A 4 37.04 -20.85 62.58
CA ALA A 4 36.05 -20.39 61.60
C ALA A 4 34.66 -21.05 61.72
N ARG A 5 33.62 -20.26 61.37
CA ARG A 5 32.22 -20.70 61.18
C ARG A 5 31.97 -21.15 59.73
N PRO A 6 31.00 -22.07 59.47
CA PRO A 6 30.67 -22.54 58.12
C PRO A 6 29.66 -21.63 57.38
N PRO A 7 29.52 -21.76 56.04
CA PRO A 7 28.80 -20.80 55.21
C PRO A 7 27.27 -21.05 55.12
N SER A 8 26.52 -19.95 55.04
CA SER A 8 25.07 -19.88 54.84
C SER A 8 24.69 -19.99 53.35
N ARG A 9 23.69 -20.82 53.03
CA ARG A 9 23.09 -20.97 51.69
C ARG A 9 22.38 -19.67 51.24
N ALA A 10 22.75 -19.15 50.07
CA ALA A 10 22.07 -18.05 49.40
C ALA A 10 20.84 -18.55 48.62
N ARG A 11 19.73 -17.79 48.69
CA ARG A 11 18.56 -17.91 47.80
C ARG A 11 18.67 -16.83 46.71
N PRO A 12 18.26 -17.10 45.45
CA PRO A 12 18.30 -16.07 44.41
C PRO A 12 17.12 -15.08 44.53
N PRO A 13 17.28 -13.83 44.08
CA PRO A 13 16.25 -12.81 44.12
C PRO A 13 15.30 -12.91 42.91
N SER A 14 14.00 -12.87 43.16
CA SER A 14 12.97 -12.70 42.15
C SER A 14 12.84 -11.22 41.77
N PHE A 15 13.33 -10.84 40.59
CA PHE A 15 13.07 -9.52 40.01
C PHE A 15 11.70 -9.54 39.32
N ALA A 16 10.73 -8.87 39.93
CA ALA A 16 9.47 -8.52 39.30
C ALA A 16 9.70 -7.31 38.38
N ILE A 17 9.70 -7.55 37.07
CA ILE A 17 9.73 -6.50 36.05
C ILE A 17 8.27 -6.21 35.67
N ALA A 18 7.78 -5.05 36.09
CA ALA A 18 6.52 -4.49 35.62
C ALA A 18 6.71 -3.97 34.18
N PRO A 19 5.90 -4.39 33.18
CA PRO A 19 5.90 -3.75 31.89
C PRO A 19 4.90 -2.59 31.91
N LEU A 20 5.45 -1.40 31.70
CA LEU A 20 4.78 -0.17 31.30
C LEU A 20 3.90 -0.45 30.07
N LEU A 21 2.58 -0.49 30.25
CA LEU A 21 1.58 -0.59 29.19
C LEU A 21 1.55 0.74 28.41
N LEU A 22 2.43 0.85 27.42
CA LEU A 22 2.37 1.91 26.42
C LEU A 22 1.36 1.47 25.34
N ALA A 23 0.22 2.14 25.33
CA ALA A 23 -0.90 1.91 24.41
C ALA A 23 -0.44 1.84 22.95
N SER A 24 -0.50 0.64 22.36
CA SER A 24 -0.33 0.42 20.92
C SER A 24 -1.71 0.19 20.31
N ALA A 25 -2.41 1.30 20.03
CA ALA A 25 -3.56 1.29 19.13
C ALA A 25 -3.04 1.04 17.71
N LEU A 26 -3.08 -0.20 17.23
CA LEU A 26 -2.83 -0.50 15.82
C LEU A 26 -4.13 -0.60 15.03
N LEU A 27 -4.17 0.27 14.04
CA LEU A 27 -5.13 0.41 12.96
C LEU A 27 -5.30 -0.91 12.20
N THR A 28 -6.54 -1.39 12.09
CA THR A 28 -6.94 -2.38 11.07
C THR A 28 -6.94 -1.71 9.69
N ALA A 29 -5.88 -1.93 8.90
CA ALA A 29 -5.87 -1.59 7.48
C ALA A 29 -6.43 -2.77 6.65
N PRO A 30 -7.17 -2.52 5.56
CA PRO A 30 -7.70 -3.57 4.71
C PRO A 30 -6.55 -4.26 3.96
N ALA A 31 -6.54 -5.60 3.96
CA ALA A 31 -5.61 -6.37 3.15
C ALA A 31 -6.02 -6.28 1.68
N LEU A 32 -5.24 -5.57 0.87
CA LEU A 32 -5.37 -5.60 -0.58
C LEU A 32 -4.97 -7.01 -1.06
N ALA A 33 -5.84 -7.67 -1.82
CA ALA A 33 -5.55 -8.98 -2.40
C ALA A 33 -4.31 -8.91 -3.29
N GLU A 34 -3.33 -9.79 -3.07
CA GLU A 34 -2.13 -9.87 -3.92
C GLU A 34 -2.46 -10.49 -5.29
N PRO A 35 -1.79 -10.05 -6.38
CA PRO A 35 -2.00 -10.62 -7.72
C PRO A 35 -1.68 -12.11 -7.79
N SER A 36 -2.50 -12.87 -8.51
CA SER A 36 -2.32 -14.30 -8.74
C SER A 36 -1.07 -14.60 -9.60
N PRO A 37 -0.51 -15.82 -9.52
CA PRO A 37 0.62 -16.24 -10.37
C PRO A 37 0.34 -16.13 -11.88
N GLU A 38 -0.91 -16.37 -12.30
CA GLU A 38 -1.35 -16.26 -13.69
C GLU A 38 -1.33 -14.80 -14.16
N GLU A 39 -1.87 -13.87 -13.35
CA GLU A 39 -1.84 -12.44 -13.63
C GLU A 39 -0.41 -11.91 -13.71
N LEU A 40 0.49 -12.36 -12.82
CA LEU A 40 1.90 -11.99 -12.87
C LEU A 40 2.60 -12.52 -14.13
N THR A 41 2.20 -13.69 -14.62
CA THR A 41 2.75 -14.26 -15.87
C THR A 41 2.26 -13.48 -17.08
N ALA A 42 0.97 -13.16 -17.14
CA ALA A 42 0.40 -12.31 -18.19
C ALA A 42 1.01 -10.89 -18.18
N ALA A 43 1.24 -10.31 -17.00
CA ALA A 43 1.89 -9.01 -16.86
C ALA A 43 3.33 -9.00 -17.38
N ARG A 44 4.09 -10.10 -17.20
CA ARG A 44 5.45 -10.23 -17.76
C ARG A 44 5.41 -10.28 -19.30
N GLN A 45 4.48 -11.03 -19.88
CA GLN A 45 4.31 -11.08 -21.34
C GLN A 45 3.96 -9.68 -21.90
N LEU A 46 3.01 -8.98 -21.27
CA LEU A 46 2.66 -7.61 -21.65
C LEU A 46 3.85 -6.64 -21.53
N PHE A 47 4.73 -6.83 -20.55
CA PHE A 47 5.93 -6.02 -20.39
C PHE A 47 6.93 -6.24 -21.54
N ASP A 48 7.17 -7.50 -21.92
CA ASP A 48 8.04 -7.84 -23.04
C ASP A 48 7.49 -7.32 -24.38
N GLU A 49 6.18 -7.41 -24.59
CA GLU A 49 5.50 -6.79 -25.73
C GLU A 49 5.65 -5.27 -25.74
N GLY A 50 5.48 -4.62 -24.57
CA GLY A 50 5.69 -3.19 -24.40
C GLY A 50 7.10 -2.76 -24.82
N LYS A 51 8.13 -3.49 -24.36
CA LYS A 51 9.52 -3.25 -24.78
C LYS A 51 9.74 -3.44 -26.28
N ALA A 52 9.14 -4.46 -26.89
CA ALA A 52 9.22 -4.66 -28.33
C ALA A 52 8.54 -3.52 -29.12
N LEU A 53 7.47 -2.92 -28.57
CA LEU A 53 6.84 -1.74 -29.15
C LEU A 53 7.71 -0.48 -28.99
N GLU A 54 8.37 -0.27 -27.84
CA GLU A 54 9.35 0.80 -27.66
C GLU A 54 10.51 0.71 -28.66
N GLN A 55 11.05 -0.50 -28.89
CA GLN A 55 12.11 -0.72 -29.88
C GLN A 55 11.67 -0.33 -31.30
N ARG A 56 10.39 -0.49 -31.61
CA ARG A 56 9.76 -0.09 -32.88
C ARG A 56 9.32 1.37 -32.88
N LYS A 57 9.51 2.11 -31.78
CA LYS A 57 9.06 3.49 -31.56
C LYS A 57 7.54 3.66 -31.65
N ASP A 58 6.80 2.58 -31.41
CA ASP A 58 5.34 2.61 -31.29
C ASP A 58 4.96 2.96 -29.85
N TRP A 59 5.18 4.22 -29.50
CA TRP A 59 5.06 4.72 -28.12
C TRP A 59 3.63 4.64 -27.58
N ALA A 60 2.63 4.85 -28.43
CA ALA A 60 1.22 4.84 -28.04
C ALA A 60 0.76 3.43 -27.66
N GLU A 61 1.11 2.42 -28.45
CA GLU A 61 0.80 1.03 -28.11
C GLU A 61 1.65 0.53 -26.95
N ALA A 62 2.94 0.89 -26.89
CA ALA A 62 3.81 0.56 -25.76
C ALA A 62 3.23 1.08 -24.44
N LEU A 63 2.79 2.34 -24.39
CA LEU A 63 2.16 2.95 -23.23
C LEU A 63 0.90 2.19 -22.80
N LYS A 64 0.05 1.75 -23.74
CA LYS A 64 -1.11 0.92 -23.44
C LYS A 64 -0.71 -0.41 -22.79
N ARG A 65 0.35 -1.07 -23.27
CA ARG A 65 0.85 -2.31 -22.67
C ARG A 65 1.38 -2.07 -21.27
N PHE A 66 2.25 -1.09 -21.06
CA PHE A 66 2.80 -0.82 -19.73
C PHE A 66 1.76 -0.37 -18.72
N ARG A 67 0.72 0.39 -19.13
CA ARG A 67 -0.42 0.70 -18.25
C ARG A 67 -1.17 -0.54 -17.80
N LYS A 68 -1.34 -1.54 -18.68
CA LYS A 68 -1.92 -2.84 -18.29
C LYS A 68 -1.01 -3.59 -17.31
N VAL A 69 0.31 -3.55 -17.51
CA VAL A 69 1.27 -4.12 -16.54
C VAL A 69 1.15 -3.42 -15.18
N ALA A 70 1.09 -2.09 -15.17
CA ALA A 70 0.98 -1.29 -13.94
C ALA A 70 -0.31 -1.57 -13.16
N ALA A 71 -1.41 -1.88 -13.85
CA ALA A 71 -2.68 -2.28 -13.23
C ALA A 71 -2.59 -3.61 -12.46
N VAL A 72 -1.69 -4.51 -12.86
CA VAL A 72 -1.40 -5.76 -12.13
C VAL A 72 -0.36 -5.51 -11.03
N ARG A 73 0.78 -4.93 -11.41
CA ARG A 73 1.86 -4.60 -10.47
C ARG A 73 2.69 -3.43 -11.00
N THR A 74 2.62 -2.32 -10.29
CA THR A 74 3.48 -1.17 -10.56
C THR A 74 4.84 -1.38 -9.87
N THR A 75 5.91 -1.47 -10.67
CA THR A 75 7.30 -1.51 -10.20
C THR A 75 8.05 -0.26 -10.69
N PRO A 76 9.20 0.11 -10.09
CA PRO A 76 9.99 1.26 -10.56
C PRO A 76 10.31 1.17 -12.06
N GLN A 77 10.60 -0.05 -12.54
CA GLN A 77 10.88 -0.32 -13.95
C GLN A 77 9.65 -0.06 -14.84
N VAL A 78 8.48 -0.58 -14.46
CA VAL A 78 7.23 -0.36 -15.22
C VAL A 78 6.90 1.12 -15.29
N ARG A 79 7.01 1.83 -14.16
CA ARG A 79 6.76 3.26 -14.10
C ARG A 79 7.74 4.07 -14.96
N PHE A 80 9.02 3.67 -14.97
CA PHE A 80 10.03 4.28 -15.85
C PHE A 80 9.65 4.14 -17.34
N HIS A 81 9.22 2.96 -17.78
CA HIS A 81 8.82 2.73 -19.17
C HIS A 81 7.55 3.49 -19.55
N ILE A 82 6.57 3.61 -18.64
CA ILE A 82 5.41 4.49 -18.83
C ILE A 82 5.89 5.92 -19.08
N ALA A 83 6.70 6.48 -18.17
CA ALA A 83 7.24 7.84 -18.30
C ALA A 83 8.06 8.03 -19.58
N PHE A 84 8.79 7.01 -20.01
CA PHE A 84 9.55 7.03 -21.26
C PHE A 84 8.66 7.11 -22.50
N CYS A 85 7.56 6.37 -22.53
CA CYS A 85 6.58 6.49 -23.60
C CYS A 85 5.88 7.85 -23.59
N GLU A 86 5.48 8.36 -22.42
CA GLU A 86 4.87 9.69 -22.24
C GLU A 86 5.80 10.80 -22.78
N GLU A 87 7.11 10.72 -22.48
CA GLU A 87 8.12 11.66 -22.99
C GLU A 87 8.14 11.72 -24.53
N HIS A 88 8.09 10.55 -25.18
CA HIS A 88 8.13 10.45 -26.63
C HIS A 88 6.81 10.84 -27.30
N LEU A 89 5.70 10.76 -26.58
CA LEU A 89 4.38 11.24 -27.01
C LEU A 89 4.22 12.75 -26.81
N GLY A 90 5.14 13.40 -26.08
CA GLY A 90 5.09 14.83 -25.79
C GLY A 90 4.35 15.20 -24.51
N HIS A 91 3.89 14.20 -23.74
CA HIS A 91 3.27 14.39 -22.42
C HIS A 91 4.36 14.57 -21.36
N LEU A 92 5.04 15.71 -21.42
CA LEU A 92 6.22 16.01 -20.63
C LEU A 92 5.91 16.13 -19.14
N VAL A 93 4.76 16.71 -18.76
CA VAL A 93 4.35 16.87 -17.36
C VAL A 93 4.13 15.50 -16.71
N GLU A 94 3.35 14.62 -17.36
CA GLU A 94 3.13 13.24 -16.95
C GLU A 94 4.44 12.45 -16.90
N ALA A 95 5.32 12.60 -17.90
CA ALA A 95 6.62 11.94 -17.95
C ALA A 95 7.53 12.37 -16.78
N ILE A 96 7.61 13.66 -16.46
CA ILE A 96 8.39 14.17 -15.33
C ILE A 96 7.92 13.54 -14.03
N ASN A 97 6.61 13.57 -13.77
CA ASN A 97 6.03 12.97 -12.57
C ASN A 97 6.31 11.46 -12.49
N GLY A 98 6.19 10.76 -13.63
CA GLY A 98 6.49 9.34 -13.72
C GLY A 98 7.96 9.01 -13.42
N PHE A 99 8.91 9.77 -13.97
CA PHE A 99 10.33 9.59 -13.70
C PHE A 99 10.70 9.91 -12.24
N GLU A 100 10.13 10.97 -11.65
CA GLU A 100 10.37 11.32 -10.24
C GLU A 100 9.87 10.23 -9.29
N GLN A 101 8.64 9.75 -9.51
CA GLN A 101 8.10 8.65 -8.72
C GLN A 101 8.90 7.36 -8.92
N ALA A 102 9.31 7.04 -10.16
CA ALA A 102 10.13 5.86 -10.44
C ALA A 102 11.48 5.93 -9.73
N HIS A 103 12.09 7.12 -9.66
CA HIS A 103 13.32 7.34 -8.91
C HIS A 103 13.14 7.09 -7.41
N GLU A 104 12.11 7.67 -6.79
CA GLU A 104 11.85 7.51 -5.37
C GLU A 104 11.51 6.06 -5.00
N GLU A 105 10.75 5.35 -5.84
CA GLU A 105 10.48 3.92 -5.67
C GLU A 105 11.77 3.09 -5.84
N ALA A 106 12.62 3.41 -6.81
CA ALA A 106 13.89 2.73 -7.03
C ALA A 106 14.85 2.88 -5.85
N ARG A 107 14.95 4.09 -5.27
CA ARG A 107 15.74 4.34 -4.05
C ARG A 107 15.32 3.47 -2.87
N ARG A 108 14.02 3.21 -2.73
CA ARG A 108 13.47 2.31 -1.69
C ARG A 108 13.71 0.84 -1.99
N ALA A 109 13.69 0.44 -3.27
CA ALA A 109 13.92 -0.93 -3.71
C ALA A 109 15.40 -1.36 -3.67
N GLY A 110 16.33 -0.40 -3.63
CA GLY A 110 17.76 -0.66 -3.50
C GLY A 110 18.40 -1.21 -4.78
N PRO A 111 19.46 -2.04 -4.69
CA PRO A 111 20.28 -2.43 -5.85
C PRO A 111 19.53 -3.08 -7.02
N SER A 112 18.38 -3.70 -6.74
CA SER A 112 17.54 -4.33 -7.77
C SER A 112 16.93 -3.34 -8.77
N ALA A 113 16.86 -2.05 -8.44
CA ALA A 113 16.32 -0.98 -9.28
C ALA A 113 17.37 0.09 -9.62
N ALA A 114 18.66 -0.23 -9.50
CA ALA A 114 19.74 0.74 -9.63
C ALA A 114 19.81 1.42 -11.01
N GLU A 115 19.33 0.76 -12.08
CA GLU A 115 19.25 1.37 -13.41
C GLU A 115 18.21 2.50 -13.46
N VAL A 116 17.02 2.27 -12.92
CA VAL A 116 15.96 3.30 -12.81
C VAL A 116 16.42 4.44 -11.94
N GLU A 117 17.04 4.14 -10.79
CA GLU A 117 17.57 5.15 -9.87
C GLU A 117 18.56 6.09 -10.57
N ARG A 118 19.46 5.54 -11.41
CA ARG A 118 20.44 6.33 -12.17
C ARG A 118 19.82 7.12 -13.33
N ASN A 119 18.89 6.50 -14.07
CA ASN A 119 18.43 7.04 -15.36
C ASN A 119 17.22 7.98 -15.27
N ALA A 120 16.35 7.83 -14.25
CA ALA A 120 15.12 8.62 -14.16
C ALA A 120 15.38 10.13 -13.84
N PRO A 121 16.26 10.50 -12.89
CA PRO A 121 16.50 11.90 -12.56
C PRO A 121 17.02 12.78 -13.72
N PRO A 122 18.03 12.37 -14.53
CA PRO A 122 18.51 13.21 -15.63
C PRO A 122 17.43 13.44 -16.70
N ARG A 123 16.56 12.45 -16.95
CA ARG A 123 15.42 12.58 -17.86
C ARG A 123 14.42 13.61 -17.35
N ALA A 124 13.94 13.48 -16.11
CA ALA A 124 13.06 14.47 -15.50
C ALA A 124 13.65 15.89 -15.53
N ARG A 125 14.94 16.05 -15.23
CA ARG A 125 15.64 17.36 -15.31
C ARG A 125 15.71 17.90 -16.74
N ALA A 126 15.90 17.06 -17.74
CA ALA A 126 15.91 17.50 -19.14
C ALA A 126 14.52 17.97 -19.59
N LEU A 127 13.46 17.26 -19.19
CA LEU A 127 12.08 17.59 -19.54
C LEU A 127 11.58 18.87 -18.88
N ARG A 128 11.92 19.11 -17.59
CA ARG A 128 11.56 20.37 -16.91
C ARG A 128 12.05 21.62 -17.64
N LYS A 129 13.15 21.52 -18.41
CA LYS A 129 13.69 22.62 -19.23
C LYS A 129 12.89 22.87 -20.52
N ARG A 130 11.87 22.06 -20.83
CA ARG A 130 11.06 22.12 -22.06
C ARG A 130 9.58 22.40 -21.77
N VAL A 131 9.11 22.07 -20.57
CA VAL A 131 7.73 22.31 -20.10
C VAL A 131 7.35 23.78 -20.26
N ALA A 132 6.15 24.01 -20.79
CA ALA A 132 5.54 25.33 -20.86
C ALA A 132 4.75 25.60 -19.57
N ALA A 133 4.30 26.83 -19.35
CA ALA A 133 3.40 27.12 -18.25
C ALA A 133 2.32 28.12 -18.63
N VAL A 134 1.15 27.95 -18.02
CA VAL A 134 0.01 28.85 -18.14
C VAL A 134 -0.34 29.41 -16.78
N THR A 135 -0.60 30.71 -16.70
CA THR A 135 -1.13 31.36 -15.50
C THR A 135 -2.57 31.75 -15.76
N LEU A 136 -3.49 31.28 -14.92
CA LEU A 136 -4.92 31.58 -15.04
C LEU A 136 -5.28 32.66 -14.02
N HIS A 137 -5.79 33.80 -14.49
CA HIS A 137 -6.34 34.85 -13.63
C HIS A 137 -7.83 34.94 -13.82
N VAL A 138 -8.57 34.89 -12.72
CA VAL A 138 -10.01 35.14 -12.74
C VAL A 138 -10.26 36.62 -12.50
N LYS A 139 -10.99 37.25 -13.41
CA LYS A 139 -11.46 38.63 -13.24
C LYS A 139 -12.93 38.59 -12.85
N GLY A 140 -13.25 39.06 -11.65
CA GLY A 140 -14.60 39.04 -11.10
C GLY A 140 -14.71 38.12 -9.88
N THR A 141 -15.91 37.61 -9.61
CA THR A 141 -16.18 36.72 -8.47
C THR A 141 -16.46 35.29 -8.93
N LEU A 142 -15.64 34.33 -8.47
CA LEU A 142 -15.86 32.90 -8.69
C LEU A 142 -16.51 32.26 -7.46
N ARG A 143 -17.69 31.66 -7.62
CA ARG A 143 -18.48 30.99 -6.58
C ARG A 143 -18.96 29.61 -7.04
N THR A 144 -19.60 29.53 -8.20
CA THR A 144 -20.28 28.34 -8.72
C THR A 144 -19.66 27.82 -10.01
N SER A 145 -19.01 28.69 -10.80
CA SER A 145 -18.37 28.28 -12.04
C SER A 145 -17.10 27.46 -11.79
N ARG A 146 -16.81 26.53 -12.70
CA ARG A 146 -15.60 25.69 -12.70
C ARG A 146 -14.73 26.02 -13.90
N ILE A 147 -13.45 26.22 -13.66
CA ILE A 147 -12.46 26.46 -14.72
C ILE A 147 -11.76 25.14 -15.01
N HIS A 148 -11.60 24.82 -16.30
CA HIS A 148 -10.93 23.64 -16.78
C HIS A 148 -9.79 24.03 -17.72
N LEU A 149 -8.75 23.20 -17.75
CA LEU A 149 -7.64 23.25 -18.69
C LEU A 149 -7.55 21.88 -19.34
N ASP A 150 -7.73 21.81 -20.65
CA ASP A 150 -7.81 20.56 -21.43
C ASP A 150 -8.85 19.58 -20.87
N GLY A 151 -9.97 20.13 -20.40
CA GLY A 151 -11.06 19.37 -19.77
C GLY A 151 -10.78 18.91 -18.32
N LYS A 152 -9.58 19.14 -17.77
CA LYS A 152 -9.26 18.84 -16.36
C LYS A 152 -9.62 20.05 -15.47
N PRO A 153 -10.39 19.86 -14.38
CA PRO A 153 -10.76 20.98 -13.51
C PRO A 153 -9.55 21.54 -12.77
N ILE A 154 -9.43 22.86 -12.73
CA ILE A 154 -8.35 23.58 -12.04
C ILE A 154 -8.86 24.10 -10.68
N PRO A 155 -8.26 23.64 -9.55
CA PRO A 155 -8.61 24.14 -8.23
C PRO A 155 -8.32 25.64 -8.09
N PRO A 156 -9.16 26.40 -7.36
CA PRO A 156 -8.95 27.83 -7.16
C PRO A 156 -7.60 28.22 -6.55
N LEU A 157 -6.99 27.33 -5.78
CA LEU A 157 -5.67 27.51 -5.18
C LEU A 157 -4.55 27.72 -6.22
N LEU A 158 -4.73 27.26 -7.46
CA LEU A 158 -3.74 27.40 -8.53
C LEU A 158 -3.90 28.69 -9.34
N PHE A 159 -4.97 29.47 -9.14
CA PHE A 159 -5.15 30.72 -9.87
C PHE A 159 -4.07 31.75 -9.47
N GLY A 160 -3.51 32.41 -10.48
CA GLY A 160 -2.37 33.31 -10.34
C GLY A 160 -1.01 32.63 -10.17
N SER A 161 -0.96 31.29 -10.11
CA SER A 161 0.31 30.53 -10.11
C SER A 161 0.66 30.00 -11.50
N GLU A 162 1.94 29.75 -11.76
CA GLU A 162 2.38 29.07 -12.99
C GLU A 162 1.99 27.58 -12.95
N ILE A 163 1.03 27.19 -13.79
CA ILE A 163 0.63 25.80 -13.96
C ILE A 163 1.48 25.20 -15.07
N PRO A 164 2.33 24.19 -14.79
CA PRO A 164 3.12 23.51 -15.81
C PRO A 164 2.21 22.73 -16.76
N VAL A 165 2.43 22.89 -18.05
CA VAL A 165 1.69 22.23 -19.13
C VAL A 165 2.64 21.74 -20.21
N ASP A 166 2.16 20.79 -21.00
CA ASP A 166 2.93 20.32 -22.14
C ASP A 166 3.08 21.43 -23.20
N PRO A 167 4.08 21.35 -24.08
CA PRO A 167 4.11 22.19 -25.26
C PRO A 167 3.08 21.69 -26.28
N GLY A 168 2.28 22.58 -26.83
CA GLY A 168 1.25 22.21 -27.81
C GLY A 168 0.01 23.08 -27.72
N ALA A 169 -1.08 22.56 -28.27
CA ALA A 169 -2.40 23.17 -28.17
C ALA A 169 -3.04 22.82 -26.83
N HIS A 170 -3.61 23.83 -26.16
CA HIS A 170 -4.40 23.68 -24.96
C HIS A 170 -5.67 24.52 -25.07
N THR A 171 -6.69 24.13 -24.33
CA THR A 171 -7.96 24.87 -24.26
C THR A 171 -8.31 25.16 -22.80
N VAL A 172 -8.54 26.43 -22.49
CA VAL A 172 -9.07 26.87 -21.20
C VAL A 172 -10.57 27.08 -21.35
N THR A 173 -11.37 26.42 -20.52
CA THR A 173 -12.83 26.61 -20.50
C THR A 173 -13.31 27.00 -19.11
N ALA A 174 -14.40 27.76 -19.03
CA ALA A 174 -15.16 27.95 -17.80
C ALA A 174 -16.59 27.47 -17.99
N GLU A 175 -17.07 26.70 -17.04
CA GLU A 175 -18.39 26.06 -17.05
C GLU A 175 -19.21 26.56 -15.86
N ARG A 176 -20.46 26.98 -16.12
CA ARG A 176 -21.47 27.30 -15.11
C ARG A 176 -22.71 26.48 -15.42
N ASP A 177 -23.23 25.75 -14.45
CA ASP A 177 -24.46 24.94 -14.61
C ASP A 177 -24.44 23.98 -15.83
N ARG A 178 -23.27 23.41 -16.15
CA ARG A 178 -23.00 22.56 -17.34
C ARG A 178 -22.99 23.27 -18.69
N GLU A 179 -23.07 24.61 -18.70
CA GLU A 179 -22.90 25.42 -19.89
C GLU A 179 -21.50 26.04 -19.93
N THR A 180 -20.85 26.00 -21.09
CA THR A 180 -19.54 26.66 -21.28
C THR A 180 -19.75 28.15 -21.48
N ILE A 181 -19.38 28.95 -20.48
CA ILE A 181 -19.52 30.41 -20.47
C ILE A 181 -18.27 31.14 -21.00
N PHE A 182 -17.13 30.43 -21.06
CA PHE A 182 -15.88 30.95 -21.61
C PHE A 182 -15.10 29.80 -22.24
N SER A 183 -14.47 30.06 -23.39
CA SER A 183 -13.53 29.13 -24.03
C SER A 183 -12.43 29.91 -24.74
N GLN A 184 -11.18 29.51 -24.52
CA GLN A 184 -10.03 30.09 -25.18
C GLN A 184 -8.99 29.02 -25.51
N ASP A 185 -8.64 28.94 -26.80
CA ASP A 185 -7.54 28.11 -27.26
C ASP A 185 -6.20 28.86 -27.16
N LEU A 186 -5.16 28.14 -26.78
CA LEU A 186 -3.79 28.63 -26.71
C LEU A 186 -2.84 27.60 -27.32
N THR A 187 -1.76 28.07 -27.93
CA THR A 187 -0.69 27.20 -28.42
C THR A 187 0.63 27.63 -27.81
N LEU A 188 1.24 26.75 -27.02
CA LEU A 188 2.47 27.00 -26.29
C LEU A 188 3.66 26.32 -26.97
N LYS A 189 4.69 27.12 -27.24
CA LYS A 189 6.00 26.58 -27.62
C LYS A 189 6.69 25.96 -26.39
N PRO A 190 7.70 25.09 -26.58
CA PRO A 190 8.53 24.64 -25.46
C PRO A 190 9.06 25.83 -24.65
N ARG A 191 8.97 25.74 -23.32
CA ARG A 191 9.29 26.83 -22.37
C ARG A 191 8.41 28.08 -22.47
N GLY A 192 7.34 28.03 -23.27
CA GLY A 192 6.40 29.11 -23.43
C GLY A 192 5.74 29.48 -22.09
N ARG A 193 5.38 30.75 -21.97
CA ARG A 193 4.58 31.29 -20.86
C ARG A 193 3.40 32.01 -21.47
N ALA A 194 2.20 31.72 -20.98
CA ALA A 194 1.01 32.47 -21.31
C ALA A 194 0.21 32.80 -20.06
N THR A 195 -0.49 33.93 -20.11
CA THR A 195 -1.40 34.37 -19.07
C THR A 195 -2.78 34.49 -19.69
N VAL A 196 -3.76 33.79 -19.12
CA VAL A 196 -5.15 33.81 -19.56
C VAL A 196 -5.98 34.51 -18.49
N THR A 197 -6.68 35.58 -18.88
CA THR A 197 -7.60 36.28 -17.99
C THR A 197 -9.02 35.85 -18.32
N ILE A 198 -9.71 35.28 -17.33
CA ILE A 198 -11.00 34.63 -17.48
C ILE A 198 -12.03 35.51 -16.78
N PRO A 199 -12.88 36.25 -17.54
CA PRO A 199 -13.92 37.09 -16.96
C PRO A 199 -15.06 36.22 -16.45
N ILE A 200 -15.23 36.13 -15.13
CA ILE A 200 -16.31 35.40 -14.48
C ILE A 200 -16.87 36.25 -13.35
N ASP A 201 -18.16 36.55 -13.45
CA ASP A 201 -18.95 37.13 -12.38
C ASP A 201 -20.10 36.18 -12.05
N ASP A 202 -19.88 35.33 -11.05
CA ASP A 202 -20.91 34.42 -10.55
C ASP A 202 -21.93 35.20 -9.73
N PRO A 203 -23.24 34.97 -9.98
CA PRO A 203 -24.28 35.62 -9.21
C PRO A 203 -24.13 35.27 -7.74
N GLU A 204 -24.52 36.20 -6.87
CA GLU A 204 -24.64 35.92 -5.45
C GLU A 204 -25.65 34.78 -5.30
N LEU A 205 -25.22 33.69 -4.68
CA LEU A 205 -26.12 32.60 -4.32
C LEU A 205 -27.25 33.23 -3.51
N PRO A 206 -28.54 32.93 -3.81
CA PRO A 206 -29.62 33.39 -2.96
C PRO A 206 -29.27 32.98 -1.54
N ALA A 207 -29.29 33.97 -0.62
CA ALA A 207 -28.99 33.74 0.78
C ALA A 207 -29.72 32.46 1.20
N THR A 208 -28.96 31.47 1.67
CA THR A 208 -29.56 30.32 2.34
C THR A 208 -30.54 30.92 3.35
N PRO A 209 -31.85 30.64 3.25
CA PRO A 209 -32.78 31.24 4.18
C PRO A 209 -32.26 30.91 5.58
N GLU A 210 -32.07 31.96 6.40
CA GLU A 210 -31.84 31.78 7.83
C GLU A 210 -32.85 30.74 8.32
N PRO A 211 -32.47 29.80 9.20
CA PRO A 211 -33.42 28.89 9.83
C PRO A 211 -34.51 29.71 10.54
N THR A 212 -35.56 30.05 9.82
CA THR A 212 -36.76 30.67 10.36
C THR A 212 -37.46 29.57 11.14
N ALA A 213 -37.41 29.76 12.46
CA ALA A 213 -38.38 29.35 13.45
C ALA A 213 -39.37 28.24 13.05
N ALA A 214 -39.24 27.13 13.76
CA ALA A 214 -40.34 26.31 14.27
C ALA A 214 -41.40 25.87 13.24
N VAL A 215 -41.12 24.73 12.61
CA VAL A 215 -42.19 23.79 12.24
C VAL A 215 -42.93 23.40 13.54
N PRO A 216 -44.27 23.48 13.62
CA PRO A 216 -45.00 22.98 14.79
C PRO A 216 -44.72 21.49 14.98
N PRO A 217 -44.71 20.98 16.22
CA PRO A 217 -44.42 19.57 16.50
C PRO A 217 -45.30 18.65 15.64
N PRO A 218 -44.72 17.64 14.97
CA PRO A 218 -45.50 16.61 14.31
C PRO A 218 -46.34 15.86 15.35
N GLU A 219 -47.58 15.57 14.98
CA GLU A 219 -48.53 14.76 15.72
C GLU A 219 -47.90 13.39 16.06
N PRO A 220 -48.12 12.83 17.27
CA PRO A 220 -47.44 11.62 17.68
C PRO A 220 -47.86 10.45 16.81
N GLU A 221 -46.92 9.94 16.00
CA GLU A 221 -47.06 8.67 15.32
C GLU A 221 -47.21 7.53 16.34
N PRO A 222 -48.03 6.51 16.04
CA PRO A 222 -48.22 5.37 16.92
C PRO A 222 -46.89 4.63 17.14
N PRO A 223 -46.66 4.06 18.34
CA PRO A 223 -45.39 3.46 18.69
C PRO A 223 -45.03 2.33 17.71
N PRO A 224 -43.78 2.30 17.20
CA PRO A 224 -43.33 1.23 16.33
C PRO A 224 -43.37 -0.11 17.07
N ALA A 225 -43.74 -1.16 16.34
CA ALA A 225 -43.84 -2.51 16.87
C ALA A 225 -42.51 -2.99 17.49
N PRO A 226 -42.56 -3.88 18.51
CA PRO A 226 -41.35 -4.37 19.18
C PRO A 226 -40.38 -5.00 18.18
N LEU A 227 -39.14 -4.52 18.19
CA LEU A 227 -38.07 -5.10 17.37
C LEU A 227 -37.87 -6.57 17.75
N PRO A 228 -37.64 -7.46 16.77
CA PRO A 228 -37.32 -8.85 17.05
C PRO A 228 -36.03 -8.96 17.87
N PRO A 229 -35.92 -9.97 18.76
CA PRO A 229 -34.74 -10.15 19.57
C PRO A 229 -33.49 -10.34 18.70
N PRO A 230 -32.34 -9.81 19.13
CA PRO A 230 -31.10 -9.92 18.37
C PRO A 230 -30.71 -11.39 18.16
N PRO A 231 -30.11 -11.73 17.01
CA PRO A 231 -29.66 -13.08 16.72
C PRO A 231 -28.58 -13.53 17.73
N PRO A 232 -28.50 -14.83 18.04
CA PRO A 232 -27.50 -15.36 18.96
C PRO A 232 -26.07 -15.09 18.46
N PRO A 233 -25.11 -14.89 19.37
CA PRO A 233 -23.73 -14.61 18.99
C PRO A 233 -23.11 -15.78 18.21
N PRO A 234 -22.20 -15.49 17.26
CA PRO A 234 -21.54 -16.53 16.47
C PRO A 234 -20.63 -17.41 17.35
N PRO A 235 -20.42 -18.69 16.98
CA PRO A 235 -19.56 -19.61 17.73
C PRO A 235 -18.09 -19.14 17.74
N PRO A 236 -17.31 -19.51 18.77
CA PRO A 236 -15.93 -19.09 18.88
C PRO A 236 -15.08 -19.64 17.72
N PRO A 237 -14.13 -18.85 17.19
CA PRO A 237 -13.30 -19.27 16.08
C PRO A 237 -12.40 -20.46 16.47
N SER A 238 -12.33 -21.46 15.59
CA SER A 238 -11.52 -22.66 15.81
C SER A 238 -10.02 -22.38 15.57
N ARG A 239 -9.15 -22.98 16.39
CA ARG A 239 -7.68 -22.90 16.21
C ARG A 239 -7.11 -23.93 15.23
N ALA A 240 -7.95 -24.72 14.58
CA ALA A 240 -7.52 -25.75 13.63
C ALA A 240 -6.60 -25.20 12.51
N PRO A 241 -6.86 -24.01 11.91
CA PRO A 241 -5.98 -23.45 10.88
C PRO A 241 -4.57 -23.14 11.37
N ALA A 242 -4.41 -22.72 12.63
CA ALA A 242 -3.10 -22.42 13.21
C ALA A 242 -2.24 -23.69 13.34
N TYR A 243 -2.84 -24.80 13.79
CA TYR A 243 -2.14 -26.09 13.88
C TYR A 243 -1.79 -26.68 12.52
N VAL A 244 -2.71 -26.63 11.54
CA VAL A 244 -2.46 -27.14 10.19
C VAL A 244 -1.33 -26.36 9.52
N THR A 245 -1.37 -25.03 9.58
CA THR A 245 -0.34 -24.15 9.01
C THR A 245 1.00 -24.34 9.71
N GLY A 246 0.99 -24.46 11.04
CA GLY A 246 2.19 -24.72 11.84
C GLY A 246 2.83 -26.07 11.51
N GLY A 247 2.02 -27.12 11.33
CA GLY A 247 2.48 -28.45 10.93
C GLY A 247 3.15 -28.46 9.55
N ILE A 248 2.57 -27.76 8.57
CA ILE A 248 3.16 -27.61 7.23
C ILE A 248 4.51 -26.88 7.32
N GLY A 249 4.59 -25.82 8.13
CA GLY A 249 5.84 -25.08 8.34
C GLY A 249 6.95 -25.95 8.93
N LEU A 250 6.65 -26.74 9.96
CA LEU A 250 7.62 -27.68 10.55
C LEU A 250 8.06 -28.76 9.56
N ALA A 251 7.15 -29.33 8.77
CA ALA A 251 7.48 -30.34 7.77
C ALA A 251 8.39 -29.76 6.66
N ALA A 252 8.14 -28.53 6.21
CA ALA A 252 8.98 -27.85 5.23
C ALA A 252 10.40 -27.59 5.76
N LEU A 253 10.54 -27.14 7.02
CA LEU A 253 11.85 -26.95 7.65
C LEU A 253 12.61 -28.27 7.84
N ALA A 254 11.91 -29.34 8.23
CA ALA A 254 12.51 -30.66 8.33
C ALA A 254 13.04 -31.13 6.95
N GLY A 255 12.23 -30.96 5.89
CA GLY A 255 12.64 -31.24 4.52
C GLY A 255 13.88 -30.42 4.09
N ALA A 256 13.91 -29.13 4.41
CA ALA A 256 15.05 -28.26 4.13
C ALA A 256 16.35 -28.76 4.79
N GLY A 257 16.27 -29.28 6.02
CA GLY A 257 17.39 -29.90 6.74
C GLY A 257 17.88 -31.19 6.10
N VAL A 258 16.97 -32.06 5.65
CA VAL A 258 17.34 -33.31 4.93
C VAL A 258 18.09 -32.98 3.64
N PHE A 259 17.56 -32.05 2.83
CA PHE A 259 18.23 -31.64 1.58
C PHE A 259 19.56 -30.92 1.83
N PHE A 260 19.69 -30.18 2.93
CA PHE A 260 20.97 -29.61 3.34
C PHE A 260 21.99 -30.68 3.72
N GLY A 261 21.58 -31.75 4.40
CA GLY A 261 22.44 -32.89 4.70
C GLY A 261 22.88 -33.65 3.44
N LEU A 262 21.95 -33.90 2.50
CA LEU A 262 22.25 -34.53 1.21
C LEU A 262 23.19 -33.67 0.35
N ARG A 263 23.04 -32.34 0.42
CA ARG A 263 23.97 -31.40 -0.19
C ARG A 263 25.37 -31.56 0.37
N GLU A 264 25.53 -31.60 1.69
CA GLU A 264 26.86 -31.75 2.30
C GLU A 264 27.53 -33.08 1.92
N ALA A 265 26.76 -34.16 1.81
CA ALA A 265 27.24 -35.45 1.30
C ALA A 265 27.68 -35.38 -0.17
N ALA A 266 26.94 -34.67 -1.03
CA ALA A 266 27.31 -34.49 -2.43
C ALA A 266 28.58 -33.62 -2.59
N PHE A 267 28.72 -32.57 -1.78
CA PHE A 267 29.89 -31.68 -1.85
C PHE A 267 31.15 -32.27 -1.22
N SER A 268 31.02 -33.11 -0.19
CA SER A 268 32.18 -33.79 0.42
C SER A 268 32.82 -34.80 -0.53
N GLU A 269 32.01 -35.55 -1.29
CA GLU A 269 32.47 -36.51 -2.31
C GLU A 269 33.22 -35.80 -3.46
N VAL A 270 32.74 -34.63 -3.89
CA VAL A 270 33.41 -33.80 -4.90
C VAL A 270 34.73 -33.20 -4.36
N ARG A 271 34.75 -32.70 -3.12
CA ARG A 271 35.96 -32.14 -2.49
C ARG A 271 37.04 -33.20 -2.21
N ALA A 272 36.63 -34.43 -1.90
CA ALA A 272 37.56 -35.53 -1.68
C ALA A 272 38.23 -36.00 -2.98
N THR A 273 37.55 -35.82 -4.12
CA THR A 273 37.99 -36.38 -5.41
C THR A 273 38.68 -35.33 -6.28
N CYS A 274 38.27 -34.06 -6.21
CA CYS A 274 38.92 -32.97 -6.94
C CYS A 274 39.87 -32.21 -6.00
N THR A 275 41.17 -32.53 -6.10
CA THR A 275 42.26 -31.75 -5.51
C THR A 275 43.04 -31.05 -6.63
N ASP A 276 42.95 -29.71 -6.63
CA ASP A 276 43.56 -28.76 -7.57
C ASP A 276 43.09 -28.80 -9.04
N ASP A 277 43.09 -27.61 -9.66
CA ASP A 277 42.26 -27.15 -10.78
C ASP A 277 42.46 -27.83 -12.16
N ILE A 278 42.99 -29.05 -12.23
CA ILE A 278 43.30 -29.68 -13.52
C ILE A 278 42.71 -31.10 -13.56
N ALA A 279 41.49 -31.15 -14.11
CA ALA A 279 40.70 -32.33 -14.50
C ALA A 279 39.85 -33.01 -13.41
N CYS A 280 38.72 -32.37 -13.03
CA CYS A 280 37.59 -33.13 -12.48
C CYS A 280 36.99 -34.03 -13.57
N ASP A 281 36.84 -35.32 -13.27
CA ASP A 281 36.22 -36.33 -14.13
C ASP A 281 34.79 -35.89 -14.56
N PRO A 282 34.42 -35.98 -15.86
CA PRO A 282 33.05 -35.74 -16.32
C PRO A 282 31.96 -36.51 -15.56
N ALA A 283 32.28 -37.67 -14.98
CA ALA A 283 31.37 -38.47 -14.17
C ALA A 283 30.91 -37.76 -12.87
N LEU A 284 31.65 -36.76 -12.37
CA LEU A 284 31.31 -35.99 -11.16
C LEU A 284 30.40 -34.78 -11.46
N ARG A 285 30.18 -34.44 -12.74
CA ARG A 285 29.35 -33.31 -13.16
C ARG A 285 27.90 -33.47 -12.69
N ASP A 286 27.38 -34.69 -12.72
CA ASP A 286 26.01 -34.99 -12.29
C ASP A 286 25.83 -34.78 -10.78
N ARG A 287 26.83 -35.13 -9.97
CA ARG A 287 26.80 -34.90 -8.51
C ARG A 287 26.91 -33.42 -8.16
N PHE A 288 27.67 -32.65 -8.94
CA PHE A 288 27.75 -31.19 -8.78
C PHE A 288 26.42 -30.49 -9.11
N GLU A 289 25.77 -30.86 -10.21
CA GLU A 289 24.44 -30.33 -10.57
C GLU A 289 23.35 -30.78 -9.59
N GLN A 290 23.42 -32.00 -9.06
CA GLN A 290 22.58 -32.44 -7.95
C GLN A 290 22.81 -31.59 -6.69
N GLY A 291 24.07 -31.28 -6.34
CA GLY A 291 24.40 -30.41 -5.21
C GLY A 291 23.82 -28.99 -5.33
N LYS A 292 23.80 -28.41 -6.54
CA LYS A 292 23.10 -27.14 -6.81
C LYS A 292 21.60 -27.26 -6.63
N THR A 293 21.00 -28.33 -7.15
CA THR A 293 19.56 -28.58 -7.05
C THR A 293 19.14 -28.74 -5.58
N PHE A 294 19.89 -29.50 -4.78
CA PHE A 294 19.65 -29.65 -3.34
C PHE A 294 19.84 -28.35 -2.56
N THR A 295 20.78 -27.48 -2.99
CA THR A 295 20.94 -26.14 -2.41
C THR A 295 19.70 -25.29 -2.64
N THR A 296 19.20 -25.22 -3.88
CA THR A 296 18.00 -24.44 -4.22
C THR A 296 16.77 -24.95 -3.49
N VAL A 297 16.56 -26.27 -3.48
CA VAL A 297 15.40 -26.89 -2.80
C VAL A 297 15.45 -26.64 -1.29
N SER A 298 16.63 -26.76 -0.66
CA SER A 298 16.82 -26.48 0.77
C SER A 298 16.48 -25.02 1.12
N VAL A 299 16.95 -24.05 0.33
CA VAL A 299 16.68 -22.62 0.57
C VAL A 299 15.19 -22.29 0.40
N VAL A 300 14.55 -22.79 -0.65
CA VAL A 300 13.12 -22.54 -0.91
C VAL A 300 12.24 -23.15 0.18
N LEU A 301 12.49 -24.40 0.57
CA LEU A 301 11.76 -25.07 1.66
C LEU A 301 12.00 -24.38 3.00
N GLY A 302 13.24 -23.92 3.26
CA GLY A 302 13.59 -23.17 4.46
C GLY A 302 12.80 -21.86 4.57
N ALA A 303 12.80 -21.05 3.51
CA ALA A 303 12.06 -19.79 3.45
C ALA A 303 10.54 -20.00 3.60
N ALA A 304 9.98 -20.99 2.90
CA ALA A 304 8.55 -21.33 3.01
C ALA A 304 8.17 -21.81 4.41
N GLY A 305 9.02 -22.63 5.05
CA GLY A 305 8.81 -23.11 6.41
C GLY A 305 8.78 -22.00 7.45
N VAL A 306 9.70 -21.04 7.37
CA VAL A 306 9.71 -19.86 8.25
C VAL A 306 8.43 -19.03 8.07
N ALA A 307 8.05 -18.74 6.82
CA ALA A 307 6.84 -17.95 6.53
C ALA A 307 5.54 -18.63 7.04
N ALA A 308 5.45 -19.95 6.93
CA ALA A 308 4.32 -20.71 7.44
C ALA A 308 4.25 -20.69 8.97
N LEU A 309 5.39 -20.81 9.68
CA LEU A 309 5.43 -20.73 11.14
C LEU A 309 5.09 -19.34 11.67
N THR A 310 5.56 -18.28 11.02
CA THR A 310 5.16 -16.91 11.40
C THR A 310 3.66 -16.72 11.23
N THR A 311 3.08 -17.25 10.14
CA THR A 311 1.64 -17.18 9.88
C THR A 311 0.83 -17.99 10.89
N ALA A 312 1.29 -19.19 11.26
CA ALA A 312 0.69 -20.03 12.28
C ALA A 312 0.72 -19.37 13.68
N GLY A 313 1.81 -18.69 14.03
CA GLY A 313 1.93 -17.92 15.26
C GLY A 313 0.97 -16.73 15.30
N ILE A 314 0.82 -16.01 14.19
CA ILE A 314 -0.16 -14.93 14.07
C ILE A 314 -1.58 -15.49 14.23
N LEU A 315 -1.93 -16.56 13.51
CA LEU A 315 -3.24 -17.22 13.60
C LEU A 315 -3.53 -17.72 15.02
N TRP A 316 -2.52 -18.25 15.71
CA TRP A 316 -2.67 -18.70 17.10
C TRP A 316 -3.07 -17.55 18.04
N ILE A 317 -2.46 -16.38 17.87
CA ILE A 317 -2.70 -15.19 18.68
C ILE A 317 -4.04 -14.54 18.31
N THR A 318 -4.40 -14.47 17.03
CA THR A 318 -5.64 -13.82 16.59
C THR A 318 -6.88 -14.69 16.82
N LEU A 319 -6.72 -16.02 16.85
CA LEU A 319 -7.80 -16.98 17.08
C LEU A 319 -7.85 -17.43 18.56
N THR A 320 -7.25 -16.68 19.49
CA THR A 320 -7.47 -16.93 20.92
C THR A 320 -8.89 -16.50 21.30
N PRO A 321 -9.76 -17.39 21.80
CA PRO A 321 -11.03 -16.95 22.35
C PRO A 321 -10.76 -15.98 23.51
N ALA A 322 -11.38 -14.80 23.47
CA ALA A 322 -11.44 -13.93 24.62
C ALA A 322 -12.16 -14.70 25.73
N THR A 323 -11.55 -14.77 26.92
CA THR A 323 -12.27 -15.24 28.12
C THR A 323 -13.48 -14.35 28.30
N GLU A 324 -14.69 -14.92 28.30
CA GLU A 324 -15.91 -14.14 28.49
C GLU A 324 -15.77 -13.27 29.76
N PRO A 325 -16.01 -11.95 29.66
CA PRO A 325 -16.10 -11.14 30.86
C PRO A 325 -17.28 -11.67 31.67
N THR A 326 -17.02 -12.09 32.91
CA THR A 326 -18.09 -12.34 33.88
C THR A 326 -18.94 -11.07 33.93
N PRO A 327 -20.27 -11.12 33.70
CA PRO A 327 -21.10 -9.93 33.70
C PRO A 327 -20.94 -9.21 35.05
N PRO A 328 -20.91 -7.87 35.07
CA PRO A 328 -20.72 -7.13 36.31
C PRO A 328 -21.85 -7.50 37.29
N PRO A 329 -21.55 -7.66 38.59
CA PRO A 329 -22.58 -8.00 39.55
C PRO A 329 -23.60 -6.87 39.63
N VAL A 330 -24.85 -7.17 39.32
CA VAL A 330 -25.97 -6.24 39.53
C VAL A 330 -26.06 -5.97 41.01
N SER A 331 -25.88 -4.71 41.40
CA SER A 331 -26.08 -4.29 42.79
C SER A 331 -27.20 -3.28 42.85
N LEU A 332 -28.21 -3.60 43.65
CA LEU A 332 -29.34 -2.72 43.97
C LEU A 332 -29.13 -2.19 45.38
N ARG A 333 -29.21 -0.87 45.55
CA ARG A 333 -29.18 -0.22 46.86
C ARG A 333 -30.48 0.54 47.07
N LEU A 334 -31.14 0.26 48.20
CA LEU A 334 -32.24 1.08 48.69
C LEU A 334 -31.66 2.20 49.57
N ALA A 335 -32.04 3.44 49.28
CA ALA A 335 -31.80 4.58 50.15
C ALA A 335 -33.15 5.10 50.68
N PRO A 336 -33.33 5.22 52.00
CA PRO A 336 -34.54 5.82 52.57
C PRO A 336 -34.57 7.33 52.31
N THR A 337 -35.74 7.86 52.00
CA THR A 337 -36.03 9.29 51.89
C THR A 337 -37.14 9.66 52.88
N PRO A 338 -37.34 10.95 53.22
CA PRO A 338 -38.27 11.36 54.27
C PRO A 338 -39.71 10.86 54.07
N ASN A 339 -40.12 10.57 52.82
CA ASN A 339 -41.46 10.10 52.46
C ASN A 339 -41.45 8.76 51.69
N GLY A 340 -40.37 7.97 51.71
CA GLY A 340 -40.33 6.69 51.00
C GLY A 340 -38.96 6.03 50.93
N ALA A 341 -38.77 5.14 49.96
CA ALA A 341 -37.47 4.55 49.65
C ALA A 341 -37.19 4.69 48.15
N LEU A 342 -35.95 5.00 47.81
CA LEU A 342 -35.48 5.17 46.45
C LEU A 342 -34.55 4.01 46.11
N LEU A 343 -34.86 3.32 45.02
CA LEU A 343 -34.17 2.10 44.60
C LEU A 343 -33.22 2.46 43.45
N LEU A 344 -31.92 2.42 43.72
CA LEU A 344 -30.88 2.75 42.76
C LEU A 344 -30.21 1.47 42.30
N GLY A 345 -30.24 1.23 41.00
CA GLY A 345 -29.52 0.14 40.34
C GLY A 345 -28.49 0.70 39.37
N THR A 346 -27.36 0.03 39.28
CA THR A 346 -26.45 0.14 38.15
C THR A 346 -26.58 -1.16 37.37
N PHE A 347 -27.12 -1.06 36.17
CA PHE A 347 -27.28 -2.14 35.20
C PHE A 347 -26.30 -1.94 34.05
#